data_AF-A0A674EY02-F1
#
_entry.id   AF-A0A674EY02-F1
#
_cell.length_a   1.000
_cell.length_b   1.000
_cell.length_c   1.000
_cell.angle_alpha   90.00
_cell.angle_beta   90.00
_cell.angle_gamma   90.00
#
_symmetry.space_group_name_H-M   'P 1'
#
loop_
_entity.id
_entity.type
_entity.pdbx_description
1 polymer ?
#
loop_
_entity_poly.entity_id
_entity_poly.type
_entity_poly.pdbx_seq_one_letter_code
_entity_poly.pdbx_strand_id
1 'polypeptide(L)'
;MQVIQHPAETLRTALVSSRCDLTDRYHKYSRKEQRLLEECLYLGDGSLFRPITVHSDSDWIHSHPEDPQDFQRFYSNPYRSKPIKGHGTIYLQIISRWAEAETGQYVRWLRDYCQAFYYRMVVKLLPPVTVAATGCAFRVSSSSHNLQIHAVERNQLTTPDAFGIMGITMIELYPEDSWNFVTTNWTVDLSSSFNHPRGYMLLKTNEEMGEAGHFIQK
;
A
#
# COMPACT_ATOMS: atom_id res chain seq x y z
N MET A 1 -0.82 -16.01 21.37
CA MET A 1 0.04 -14.84 21.10
C MET A 1 1.44 -15.34 20.79
N GLN A 2 1.91 -15.13 19.57
CA GLN A 2 3.22 -15.54 19.06
C GLN A 2 3.91 -14.30 18.48
N VAL A 3 5.17 -14.07 18.86
CA VAL A 3 5.98 -13.01 18.26
C VAL A 3 6.83 -13.60 17.16
N ILE A 4 6.72 -13.07 15.94
CA ILE A 4 7.54 -13.49 14.80
C ILE A 4 8.86 -12.74 14.86
N GLN A 5 9.96 -13.48 15.02
CA GLN A 5 11.31 -12.95 15.05
C GLN A 5 12.23 -13.75 14.13
N HIS A 6 13.19 -13.05 13.53
CA HIS A 6 14.23 -13.64 12.71
C HIS A 6 15.61 -13.26 13.26
N PRO A 7 16.64 -14.12 13.08
CA PRO A 7 18.01 -13.75 13.41
C PRO A 7 18.44 -12.48 12.67
N ALA A 8 19.25 -11.65 13.33
CA ALA A 8 19.76 -10.41 12.74
C ALA A 8 20.49 -10.65 11.41
N GLU A 9 21.20 -11.78 11.25
CA GLU A 9 21.88 -12.14 10.01
C GLU A 9 20.90 -12.42 8.85
N THR A 10 19.75 -13.06 9.16
CA THR A 10 18.68 -13.29 8.19
C THR A 10 18.08 -11.97 7.72
N LEU A 11 17.79 -11.06 8.66
CA LEU A 11 17.26 -9.72 8.35
C LEU A 11 18.27 -8.88 7.57
N ARG A 12 19.56 -8.95 7.92
CA ARG A 12 20.64 -8.26 7.21
C ARG A 12 20.75 -8.75 5.78
N THR A 13 20.71 -10.07 5.57
CA THR A 13 20.72 -10.67 4.24
C THR A 13 19.49 -10.26 3.44
N ALA A 14 18.31 -10.22 4.07
CA ALA A 14 17.08 -9.80 3.42
C ALA A 14 17.09 -8.32 3.02
N LEU A 15 17.72 -7.45 3.83
CA LEU A 15 17.84 -6.01 3.58
C LEU A 15 18.89 -5.67 2.51
N VAL A 16 20.09 -6.24 2.61
CA VAL A 16 21.26 -5.85 1.79
C VAL A 16 21.44 -6.74 0.56
N SER A 17 20.94 -7.99 0.60
CA SER A 17 21.24 -9.07 -0.35
C SER A 17 22.68 -9.61 -0.27
N SER A 18 22.86 -10.87 -0.70
CA SER A 18 24.15 -11.52 -0.93
C SER A 18 24.76 -11.22 -2.31
N ARG A 19 24.03 -10.55 -3.20
CA ARG A 19 24.50 -10.16 -4.53
C ARG A 19 25.32 -8.88 -4.46
N CYS A 20 26.56 -8.93 -4.99
CA CYS A 20 27.47 -7.78 -5.00
C CYS A 20 26.85 -6.50 -5.60
N ASP A 21 26.10 -6.61 -6.70
CA ASP A 21 25.50 -5.44 -7.35
C ASP A 21 24.42 -4.75 -6.51
N LEU A 22 23.75 -5.49 -5.62
CA LEU A 22 22.74 -4.97 -4.70
C LEU A 22 23.38 -4.41 -3.42
N THR A 23 24.42 -5.08 -2.92
CA THR A 23 25.26 -4.57 -1.83
C THR A 23 25.89 -3.22 -2.21
N ASP A 24 26.45 -3.10 -3.42
CA ASP A 24 27.00 -1.84 -3.93
C ASP A 24 25.94 -0.73 -4.02
N ARG A 25 24.68 -1.07 -4.31
CA ARG A 25 23.58 -0.11 -4.32
C ARG A 25 23.22 0.34 -2.91
N TYR A 26 23.14 -0.58 -1.97
CA TYR A 26 22.90 -0.26 -0.56
C TYR A 26 23.96 0.71 -0.01
N HIS A 27 25.23 0.50 -0.37
CA HIS A 27 26.32 1.37 0.05
C HIS A 27 26.29 2.79 -0.56
N LYS A 28 25.49 3.03 -1.60
CA LYS A 28 25.26 4.38 -2.15
C LYS A 28 24.31 5.22 -1.32
N TYR A 29 23.52 4.61 -0.43
CA TYR A 29 22.68 5.36 0.50
C TYR A 29 23.55 6.16 1.48
N SER A 30 23.04 7.31 1.90
CA SER A 30 23.67 8.10 2.94
C SER A 30 23.71 7.31 4.26
N ARG A 31 24.64 7.68 5.14
CA ARG A 31 24.74 7.03 6.46
C ARG A 31 23.44 7.13 7.27
N LYS A 32 22.67 8.20 7.09
CA LYS A 32 21.37 8.40 7.75
C LYS A 32 20.31 7.44 7.23
N GLU A 33 20.25 7.24 5.91
CA GLU A 33 19.32 6.30 5.28
C GLU A 33 19.67 4.85 5.65
N GLN A 34 20.96 4.50 5.61
CA GLN A 34 21.42 3.17 6.05
C GLN A 34 21.04 2.91 7.50
N ARG A 35 21.31 3.88 8.39
CA ARG A 35 20.95 3.76 9.81
C ARG A 35 19.45 3.53 9.97
N LEU A 36 18.61 4.32 9.30
CA LEU A 36 17.16 4.15 9.33
C LEU A 36 16.75 2.73 8.92
N LEU A 37 17.30 2.20 7.82
CA LEU A 37 16.99 0.85 7.36
C LEU A 37 17.50 -0.24 8.30
N GLU A 38 18.68 -0.04 8.89
CA GLU A 38 19.30 -0.96 9.85
C GLU A 38 18.58 -1.01 11.20
N GLU A 39 17.65 -0.09 11.48
CA GLU A 39 16.85 -0.11 12.73
C GLU A 39 16.06 -1.41 12.90
N CYS A 40 15.74 -2.12 11.81
CA CYS A 40 15.08 -3.43 11.87
C CYS A 40 15.99 -4.56 12.38
N LEU A 41 17.31 -4.34 12.43
CA LEU A 41 18.28 -5.34 12.89
C LEU A 41 18.44 -5.35 14.41
N TYR A 42 18.02 -4.27 15.09
CA TYR A 42 18.11 -4.17 16.54
C TYR A 42 16.88 -4.84 17.18
N LEU A 43 17.05 -6.13 17.50
CA LEU A 43 16.01 -7.00 18.05
C LEU A 43 15.60 -6.53 19.45
N GLY A 44 14.50 -5.77 19.54
CA GLY A 44 13.77 -5.51 20.79
C GLY A 44 13.96 -4.13 21.43
N ASP A 45 14.92 -3.33 20.98
CA ASP A 45 15.19 -1.94 21.43
C ASP A 45 14.93 -0.88 20.35
N GLY A 46 14.84 -1.28 19.08
CA GLY A 46 14.45 -0.42 17.97
C GLY A 46 13.00 0.06 18.11
N SER A 47 12.80 1.38 18.18
CA SER A 47 11.46 1.97 18.30
C SER A 47 10.67 1.95 17.00
N LEU A 48 11.35 1.83 15.85
CA LEU A 48 10.75 2.00 14.52
C LEU A 48 10.25 0.69 13.90
N PHE A 49 10.97 -0.42 14.06
CA PHE A 49 10.63 -1.71 13.44
C PHE A 49 10.55 -2.80 14.51
N ARG A 50 9.40 -2.89 15.16
CA ARG A 50 9.15 -3.92 16.17
C ARG A 50 8.79 -5.26 15.52
N PRO A 51 9.17 -6.39 16.14
CA PRO A 51 8.70 -7.70 15.74
C PRO A 51 7.17 -7.76 15.66
N ILE A 52 6.66 -8.48 14.66
CA ILE A 52 5.21 -8.64 14.48
C ILE A 52 4.69 -9.57 15.57
N THR A 53 3.63 -9.14 16.28
CA THR A 53 2.92 -9.96 17.25
C THR A 53 1.64 -10.48 16.62
N VAL A 54 1.52 -11.81 16.57
CA VAL A 54 0.33 -12.51 16.10
C VAL A 54 -0.48 -12.92 17.33
N HIS A 55 -1.74 -12.50 17.38
CA HIS A 55 -2.62 -12.66 18.53
C HIS A 55 -3.49 -13.91 18.42
N SER A 56 -3.90 -14.32 17.21
CA SER A 56 -4.83 -15.44 16.98
C SER A 56 -4.64 -16.15 15.62
N ASP A 57 -5.33 -17.26 15.42
CA ASP A 57 -5.33 -17.99 14.13
C ASP A 57 -6.07 -17.21 13.02
N SER A 58 -6.95 -16.27 13.40
CA SER A 58 -7.64 -15.37 12.48
C SER A 58 -6.76 -14.24 11.94
N ASP A 59 -5.53 -14.08 12.44
CA ASP A 59 -4.61 -13.09 11.90
C ASP A 59 -4.19 -13.46 10.48
N TRP A 60 -4.07 -12.42 9.63
CA TRP A 60 -3.81 -12.58 8.20
C TRP A 60 -2.60 -13.48 7.92
N ILE A 61 -1.50 -13.27 8.64
CA ILE A 61 -0.24 -14.01 8.47
C ILE A 61 -0.42 -15.53 8.66
N HIS A 62 -1.32 -15.95 9.55
CA HIS A 62 -1.61 -17.37 9.75
C HIS A 62 -2.65 -17.89 8.75
N SER A 63 -3.69 -17.12 8.49
CA SER A 63 -4.78 -17.53 7.58
C SER A 63 -4.37 -17.53 6.11
N HIS A 64 -3.38 -16.71 5.73
CA HIS A 64 -2.90 -16.53 4.37
C HIS A 64 -1.36 -16.55 4.36
N PRO A 65 -0.75 -17.75 4.36
CA PRO A 65 0.70 -17.86 4.33
C PRO A 65 1.23 -17.31 3.01
N GLU A 66 1.94 -16.19 3.07
CA GLU A 66 2.62 -15.55 1.95
C GLU A 66 4.13 -15.80 2.05
N ASP A 67 4.78 -16.00 0.90
CA ASP A 67 6.23 -16.10 0.86
C ASP A 67 6.88 -14.77 1.28
N PRO A 68 7.89 -14.77 2.17
CA PRO A 68 8.59 -13.56 2.50
C PRO A 68 9.30 -12.97 1.27
N GLN A 69 9.25 -11.66 1.14
CA GLN A 69 9.92 -10.93 0.07
C GLN A 69 11.14 -10.18 0.62
N ASP A 70 12.33 -10.61 0.21
CA ASP A 70 13.58 -9.89 0.47
C ASP A 70 13.89 -8.84 -0.62
N PHE A 71 14.88 -7.98 -0.37
CA PHE A 71 15.30 -6.93 -1.30
C PHE A 71 15.72 -7.49 -2.66
N GLN A 72 16.36 -8.67 -2.70
CA GLN A 72 16.80 -9.27 -3.94
C GLN A 72 15.62 -9.77 -4.79
N ARG A 73 14.64 -10.43 -4.19
CA ARG A 73 13.41 -10.89 -4.84
C ARG A 73 12.63 -9.70 -5.38
N PHE A 74 12.42 -8.67 -4.56
CA PHE A 74 11.82 -7.41 -5.01
C PHE A 74 12.59 -6.79 -6.17
N TYR A 75 13.91 -6.69 -6.07
CA TYR A 75 14.76 -6.05 -7.07
C TYR A 75 14.89 -6.85 -8.38
N SER A 76 14.74 -8.17 -8.32
CA SER A 76 14.85 -9.05 -9.49
C SER A 76 13.52 -9.22 -10.23
N ASN A 77 12.40 -8.82 -9.62
CA ASN A 77 11.09 -8.90 -10.27
C ASN A 77 11.08 -8.06 -11.58
N PRO A 78 10.89 -8.69 -12.76
CA PRO A 78 10.88 -7.97 -14.03
C PRO A 78 9.65 -7.06 -14.19
N TYR A 79 8.58 -7.33 -13.45
CA TYR A 79 7.35 -6.55 -13.49
C TYR A 79 7.35 -5.37 -12.51
N ARG A 80 8.38 -5.20 -11.68
CA ARG A 80 8.51 -4.07 -10.75
C ARG A 80 8.50 -2.74 -11.51
N SER A 81 7.58 -1.86 -11.16
CA SER A 81 7.60 -0.46 -11.61
C SER A 81 8.75 0.29 -10.94
N LYS A 82 9.47 1.06 -11.74
CA LYS A 82 10.58 1.89 -11.27
C LYS A 82 10.21 3.34 -11.55
N PRO A 83 10.36 4.25 -10.59
CA PRO A 83 10.20 5.67 -10.87
C PRO A 83 11.13 6.07 -12.03
N ILE A 84 10.55 6.61 -13.10
CA ILE A 84 11.28 7.10 -14.26
C ILE A 84 11.40 8.62 -14.12
N LYS A 85 12.47 9.20 -14.66
CA LYS A 85 12.63 10.66 -14.68
C LYS A 85 11.39 11.32 -15.31
N GLY A 86 10.76 12.23 -14.57
CA GLY A 86 9.50 12.89 -14.98
C GLY A 86 8.22 12.21 -14.50
N HIS A 87 8.30 11.00 -13.94
CA HIS A 87 7.17 10.21 -13.42
C HIS A 87 7.44 9.81 -11.95
N GLY A 88 7.46 10.82 -11.08
CA GLY A 88 7.79 10.68 -9.64
C GLY A 88 6.63 10.97 -8.69
N THR A 89 5.42 11.19 -9.22
CA THR A 89 4.26 11.59 -8.42
C THR A 89 3.28 10.43 -8.24
N ILE A 90 2.93 10.10 -7.01
CA ILE A 90 1.80 9.24 -6.67
C ILE A 90 0.59 10.14 -6.44
N TYR A 91 -0.48 9.90 -7.18
CA TYR A 91 -1.73 10.64 -7.01
C TYR A 91 -2.71 9.80 -6.21
N LEU A 92 -3.34 10.42 -5.22
CA LEU A 92 -4.46 9.84 -4.49
C LEU A 92 -5.75 10.43 -5.05
N GLN A 93 -6.58 9.58 -5.64
CA GLN A 93 -7.85 9.93 -6.26
C GLN A 93 -9.00 9.51 -5.35
N ILE A 94 -9.73 10.48 -4.80
CA ILE A 94 -10.96 10.17 -4.06
C ILE A 94 -12.07 9.83 -5.05
N ILE A 95 -12.71 8.69 -4.85
CA ILE A 95 -13.85 8.22 -5.63
C ILE A 95 -15.03 8.13 -4.68
N SER A 96 -16.08 8.84 -5.01
CA SER A 96 -17.27 8.96 -4.16
C SER A 96 -18.54 8.87 -5.02
N ARG A 97 -19.69 8.79 -4.37
CA ARG A 97 -20.98 8.81 -5.08
C ARG A 97 -21.29 10.20 -5.63
N TRP A 98 -20.74 11.25 -5.00
CA TRP A 98 -20.91 12.65 -5.38
C TRP A 98 -19.53 13.33 -5.54
N ALA A 99 -19.36 14.12 -6.59
CA ALA A 99 -18.08 14.79 -6.90
C ALA A 99 -17.65 15.86 -5.87
N GLU A 100 -18.58 16.32 -5.04
CA GLU A 100 -18.37 17.38 -4.05
C GLU A 100 -18.04 16.86 -2.65
N ALA A 101 -17.73 15.56 -2.52
CA ALA A 101 -17.39 14.98 -1.22
C ALA A 101 -16.19 15.71 -0.60
N GLU A 102 -16.36 16.26 0.60
CA GLU A 102 -15.28 16.97 1.27
C GLU A 102 -14.09 16.03 1.52
N THR A 103 -12.89 16.53 1.22
CA THR A 103 -11.66 15.85 1.58
C THR A 103 -11.46 15.98 3.10
N GLY A 104 -11.95 14.98 3.83
CA GLY A 104 -11.84 14.91 5.29
C GLY A 104 -10.39 14.89 5.80
N GLN A 105 -10.22 15.12 7.10
CA GLN A 105 -8.92 15.10 7.78
C GLN A 105 -8.17 13.77 7.57
N TYR A 106 -8.89 12.66 7.54
CA TYR A 106 -8.34 11.34 7.30
C TYR A 106 -7.57 11.23 5.97
N VAL A 107 -8.11 11.80 4.89
CA VAL A 107 -7.45 11.75 3.56
C VAL A 107 -6.13 12.53 3.57
N ARG A 108 -6.08 13.63 4.33
CA ARG A 108 -4.84 14.41 4.49
C ARG A 108 -3.79 13.61 5.25
N TRP A 109 -4.17 12.92 6.32
CA TRP A 109 -3.26 12.01 7.03
C TRP A 109 -2.78 10.88 6.13
N LEU A 110 -3.67 10.26 5.35
CA LEU A 110 -3.28 9.20 4.41
C LEU A 110 -2.24 9.68 3.40
N ARG A 111 -2.43 10.87 2.82
CA ARG A 111 -1.42 11.50 1.96
C ARG A 111 -0.08 11.66 2.69
N ASP A 112 -0.10 12.16 3.92
CA ASP A 112 1.12 12.42 4.69
C ASP A 112 1.86 11.11 5.05
N TYR A 113 1.11 10.05 5.40
CA TYR A 113 1.64 8.71 5.60
C TYR A 113 2.24 8.14 4.32
N CYS A 114 1.53 8.22 3.19
CA CYS A 114 2.08 7.80 1.89
C CYS A 114 3.35 8.59 1.54
N GLN A 115 3.37 9.90 1.80
CA GLN A 115 4.53 10.76 1.53
C GLN A 115 5.75 10.37 2.38
N ALA A 116 5.53 9.90 3.61
CA ALA A 116 6.59 9.36 4.46
C ALA A 116 7.05 7.97 4.00
N PHE A 117 6.12 7.09 3.63
CA PHE A 117 6.39 5.71 3.22
C PHE A 117 7.13 5.64 1.88
N TYR A 118 6.65 6.36 0.87
CA TYR A 118 7.28 6.44 -0.45
C TYR A 118 8.36 7.51 -0.48
N TYR A 119 9.39 7.28 0.32
CA TYR A 119 10.51 8.17 0.44
C TYR A 119 11.08 8.52 -0.96
N ARG A 120 11.19 9.83 -1.25
CA ARG A 120 11.59 10.45 -2.53
C ARG A 120 10.52 10.54 -3.63
N MET A 121 9.32 10.05 -3.41
CA MET A 121 8.17 10.29 -4.29
C MET A 121 7.43 11.54 -3.84
N VAL A 122 6.68 12.19 -4.74
CA VAL A 122 5.73 13.25 -4.37
C VAL A 122 4.35 12.64 -4.27
N VAL A 123 3.61 12.89 -3.19
CA VAL A 123 2.22 12.42 -3.05
C VAL A 123 1.25 13.59 -3.13
N LYS A 124 0.32 13.55 -4.09
CA LYS A 124 -0.67 14.62 -4.32
C LYS A 124 -2.09 14.09 -4.23
N LEU A 125 -3.00 14.92 -3.72
CA LEU A 125 -4.44 14.65 -3.77
C LEU A 125 -5.00 15.22 -5.07
N LEU A 126 -5.85 14.45 -5.75
CA LEU A 126 -6.68 14.91 -6.86
C LEU A 126 -8.07 15.33 -6.35
N PRO A 127 -8.78 16.22 -7.06
CA PRO A 127 -10.18 16.52 -6.78
C PRO A 127 -11.01 15.23 -6.76
N PRO A 128 -12.00 15.08 -5.86
CA PRO A 128 -12.89 13.92 -5.85
C PRO A 128 -13.62 13.75 -7.18
N VAL A 129 -13.87 12.50 -7.55
CA VAL A 129 -14.61 12.15 -8.77
C VAL A 129 -15.73 11.17 -8.46
N THR A 130 -16.73 11.12 -9.35
CA THR A 130 -17.77 10.09 -9.29
C THR A 130 -17.26 8.77 -9.83
N VAL A 131 -17.96 7.68 -9.50
CA VAL A 131 -17.69 6.35 -10.11
C VAL A 131 -17.78 6.40 -11.64
N ALA A 132 -18.75 7.14 -12.20
CA ALA A 132 -18.87 7.24 -13.65
C ALA A 132 -17.63 7.87 -14.31
N ALA A 133 -17.00 8.85 -13.66
CA ALA A 133 -15.81 9.53 -14.17
C ALA A 133 -14.55 8.65 -14.15
N THR A 134 -14.53 7.55 -13.38
CA THR A 134 -13.39 6.61 -13.41
C THR A 134 -13.43 5.70 -14.64
N GLY A 135 -14.60 5.56 -15.28
CA GLY A 135 -14.81 4.62 -16.38
C GLY A 135 -14.67 3.16 -15.97
N CYS A 136 -14.70 2.85 -14.66
CA CYS A 136 -14.75 1.49 -14.15
C CYS A 136 -16.18 0.94 -14.22
N ALA A 137 -16.31 -0.35 -14.47
CA ALA A 137 -17.54 -1.08 -14.31
C ALA A 137 -18.03 -0.99 -12.87
N PHE A 138 -19.34 -0.85 -12.71
CA PHE A 138 -20.00 -0.80 -11.42
C PHE A 138 -21.34 -1.52 -11.49
N ARG A 139 -21.83 -1.95 -10.34
CA ARG A 139 -23.13 -2.62 -10.20
C ARG A 139 -23.81 -2.20 -8.90
N VAL A 140 -25.11 -2.46 -8.82
CA VAL A 140 -25.83 -2.45 -7.53
C VAL A 140 -25.95 -3.90 -7.10
N SER A 141 -25.42 -4.23 -5.92
CA SER A 141 -25.52 -5.57 -5.37
C SER A 141 -26.99 -5.95 -5.14
N SER A 142 -27.41 -7.12 -5.59
CA SER A 142 -28.75 -7.63 -5.33
C SER A 142 -28.96 -8.02 -3.86
N SER A 143 -27.89 -8.31 -3.13
CA SER A 143 -27.96 -8.69 -1.71
C SER A 143 -27.91 -7.48 -0.77
N SER A 144 -26.91 -6.60 -0.93
CA SER A 144 -26.72 -5.44 -0.05
C SER A 144 -27.42 -4.18 -0.54
N HIS A 145 -27.90 -4.14 -1.80
CA HIS A 145 -28.44 -2.94 -2.46
C HIS A 145 -27.45 -1.76 -2.52
N ASN A 146 -26.18 -2.02 -2.24
CA ASN A 146 -25.13 -1.02 -2.30
C ASN A 146 -24.51 -0.94 -3.70
N LEU A 147 -24.04 0.26 -4.05
CA LEU A 147 -23.21 0.48 -5.23
C LEU A 147 -21.84 -0.19 -5.01
N GLN A 148 -21.34 -0.88 -6.03
CA GLN A 148 -20.04 -1.55 -6.00
C GLN A 148 -19.24 -1.24 -7.25
N ILE A 149 -17.92 -1.07 -7.11
CA ILE A 149 -16.98 -0.79 -8.20
C ILE A 149 -16.12 -2.04 -8.46
N HIS A 150 -15.88 -2.35 -9.73
CA HIS A 150 -15.02 -3.47 -10.10
C HIS A 150 -13.56 -3.17 -9.74
N ALA A 151 -12.95 -3.99 -8.88
CA ALA A 151 -11.66 -3.71 -8.26
C ALA A 151 -10.46 -3.87 -9.22
N VAL A 152 -10.60 -4.75 -10.22
CA VAL A 152 -9.50 -5.15 -11.13
C VAL A 152 -9.48 -4.32 -12.42
N GLU A 153 -10.50 -3.49 -12.66
CA GLU A 153 -10.54 -2.70 -13.89
C GLU A 153 -9.61 -1.49 -13.85
N ARG A 154 -8.96 -1.25 -14.99
CA ARG A 154 -8.11 -0.08 -15.17
C ARG A 154 -8.97 1.17 -15.25
N ASN A 155 -8.86 2.01 -14.23
CA ASN A 155 -9.40 3.36 -14.23
C ASN A 155 -8.84 4.17 -15.42
N GLN A 156 -9.71 4.94 -16.09
CA GLN A 156 -9.34 5.76 -17.25
C GLN A 156 -8.67 7.09 -16.87
N LEU A 157 -8.57 7.40 -15.57
CA LEU A 157 -7.88 8.58 -15.08
C LEU A 157 -6.38 8.50 -15.37
N THR A 158 -5.86 9.59 -15.93
CA THR A 158 -4.44 9.72 -16.29
C THR A 158 -3.92 11.08 -15.85
N THR A 159 -2.67 11.09 -15.39
CA THR A 159 -1.94 12.33 -15.13
C THR A 159 -0.55 12.19 -15.78
N PRO A 160 -0.09 13.18 -16.58
CA PRO A 160 1.13 13.03 -17.36
C PRO A 160 2.40 12.71 -16.55
N ASP A 161 2.54 13.21 -15.33
CA ASP A 161 3.70 13.00 -14.44
C ASP A 161 3.47 11.89 -13.39
N ALA A 162 2.38 11.14 -13.50
CA ALA A 162 2.07 10.08 -12.54
C ALA A 162 3.08 8.94 -12.66
N PHE A 163 3.64 8.55 -11.52
CA PHE A 163 4.17 7.22 -11.31
C PHE A 163 3.03 6.20 -11.18
N GLY A 164 1.97 6.58 -10.47
CA GLY A 164 0.75 5.79 -10.31
C GLY A 164 -0.38 6.63 -9.72
N ILE A 165 -1.61 6.16 -9.89
CA ILE A 165 -2.80 6.75 -9.29
C ILE A 165 -3.46 5.69 -8.40
N MET A 166 -3.64 6.03 -7.13
CA MET A 166 -4.29 5.21 -6.12
C MET A 166 -5.71 5.75 -5.90
N GLY A 167 -6.71 4.97 -6.25
CA GLY A 167 -8.10 5.30 -5.97
C GLY A 167 -8.44 4.99 -4.52
N ILE A 168 -9.16 5.88 -3.85
CA ILE A 168 -9.63 5.70 -2.47
C ILE A 168 -11.13 5.91 -2.48
N THR A 169 -11.88 4.97 -1.91
CA THR A 169 -13.33 4.98 -1.96
C THR A 169 -13.96 4.43 -0.69
N MET A 170 -15.13 4.93 -0.34
CA MET A 170 -16.01 4.31 0.67
C MET A 170 -16.98 3.31 0.03
N ILE A 171 -17.03 3.28 -1.30
CA ILE A 171 -17.92 2.42 -2.08
C ILE A 171 -17.37 1.00 -2.05
N GLU A 172 -18.27 0.01 -1.98
CA GLU A 172 -17.88 -1.39 -2.00
C GLU A 172 -17.10 -1.74 -3.27
N LEU A 173 -16.16 -2.69 -3.14
CA LEU A 173 -15.39 -3.22 -4.25
C LEU A 173 -15.80 -4.67 -4.49
N TYR A 174 -15.76 -5.12 -5.75
CA TYR A 174 -15.92 -6.52 -6.11
C TYR A 174 -14.86 -6.92 -7.16
N PRO A 175 -14.18 -8.07 -7.00
CA PRO A 175 -13.11 -8.48 -7.90
C PRO A 175 -13.60 -9.22 -9.15
N GLU A 176 -14.77 -9.86 -9.06
CA GLU A 176 -15.39 -10.68 -10.10
C GLU A 176 -16.90 -10.73 -9.89
N ASP A 177 -17.67 -10.94 -10.95
CA ASP A 177 -19.13 -10.94 -10.93
C ASP A 177 -19.75 -11.93 -9.94
N SER A 178 -19.09 -13.06 -9.69
CA SER A 178 -19.56 -14.12 -8.78
C SER A 178 -19.41 -13.77 -7.29
N TRP A 179 -18.61 -12.76 -6.94
CA TRP A 179 -18.34 -12.38 -5.55
C TRP A 179 -19.41 -11.45 -5.00
N ASN A 180 -19.65 -11.44 -3.69
CA ASN A 180 -20.62 -10.51 -3.08
C ASN A 180 -20.03 -9.12 -2.84
N PHE A 181 -18.90 -9.02 -2.14
CA PHE A 181 -18.08 -7.82 -1.99
C PHE A 181 -16.71 -8.23 -1.43
N VAL A 182 -15.71 -7.37 -1.57
CA VAL A 182 -14.44 -7.49 -0.86
C VAL A 182 -14.26 -6.29 0.06
N THR A 183 -14.08 -6.56 1.35
CA THR A 183 -13.45 -5.63 2.28
C THR A 183 -11.96 -5.85 2.10
N THR A 184 -11.22 -4.87 1.56
CA THR A 184 -9.76 -4.91 1.64
C THR A 184 -9.39 -4.69 3.11
N ASN A 185 -9.31 -5.78 3.88
CA ASN A 185 -8.85 -5.71 5.26
C ASN A 185 -7.35 -5.39 5.24
N TRP A 186 -6.96 -4.53 6.15
CA TRP A 186 -5.76 -3.71 6.12
C TRP A 186 -4.46 -4.51 6.10
N THR A 187 -3.84 -4.61 4.93
CA THR A 187 -2.44 -4.26 4.71
C THR A 187 -2.39 -3.82 3.27
N VAL A 188 -2.26 -2.52 3.05
CA VAL A 188 -1.97 -2.06 1.72
C VAL A 188 -0.51 -2.45 1.45
N ASP A 189 -0.30 -3.65 0.90
CA ASP A 189 0.99 -3.97 0.31
C ASP A 189 1.12 -3.20 -1.00
N LEU A 190 1.49 -1.94 -0.81
CA LEU A 190 1.80 -1.01 -1.88
C LEU A 190 2.96 -1.50 -2.75
N SER A 191 3.77 -2.44 -2.28
CA SER A 191 4.91 -2.97 -3.03
C SER A 191 4.48 -3.92 -4.16
N SER A 192 3.44 -4.74 -3.93
CA SER A 192 2.85 -5.60 -4.98
C SER A 192 2.03 -4.82 -6.00
N SER A 193 1.37 -3.74 -5.58
CA SER A 193 0.57 -2.86 -6.46
C SER A 193 1.39 -2.12 -7.53
N PHE A 194 2.70 -1.98 -7.34
CA PHE A 194 3.61 -1.44 -8.35
C PHE A 194 4.28 -2.50 -9.20
N ASN A 195 3.97 -3.79 -9.06
CA ASN A 195 4.48 -4.84 -9.94
C ASN A 195 3.75 -4.93 -11.29
N HIS A 196 3.01 -3.90 -11.69
CA HIS A 196 2.49 -3.78 -13.06
C HIS A 196 2.87 -2.40 -13.62
N PRO A 197 3.40 -2.28 -14.86
CA PRO A 197 3.95 -1.03 -15.43
C PRO A 197 3.02 0.20 -15.49
N ARG A 198 1.76 0.07 -15.05
CA ARG A 198 0.77 1.14 -14.87
C ARG A 198 -0.21 0.76 -13.74
N GLY A 199 0.31 0.42 -12.56
CA GLY A 199 -0.48 -0.06 -11.43
C GLY A 199 -1.47 0.98 -10.90
N TYR A 200 -2.73 0.59 -10.81
CA TYR A 200 -3.79 1.31 -10.11
C TYR A 200 -4.28 0.41 -8.97
N MET A 201 -4.62 1.00 -7.83
CA MET A 201 -5.11 0.28 -6.68
C MET A 201 -6.29 1.06 -6.08
N LEU A 202 -7.39 0.36 -5.83
CA LEU A 202 -8.57 0.89 -5.17
C LEU A 202 -8.53 0.47 -3.69
N LEU A 203 -8.51 1.46 -2.79
CA LEU A 203 -8.58 1.25 -1.35
C LEU A 203 -9.99 1.54 -0.86
N LYS A 204 -10.58 0.57 -0.14
CA LYS A 204 -11.81 0.80 0.61
C LYS A 204 -11.49 1.29 2.01
N THR A 205 -12.02 2.45 2.40
CA THR A 205 -11.96 2.96 3.78
C THR A 205 -13.29 2.66 4.49
N ASN A 206 -13.28 2.37 5.79
CA ASN A 206 -14.47 2.22 6.63
C ASN A 206 -14.57 3.39 7.63
N GLU A 207 -15.80 3.85 7.95
CA GLU A 207 -16.07 5.01 8.83
C GLU A 207 -15.57 4.83 10.28
N GLU A 208 -15.38 3.60 10.74
CA GLU A 208 -14.93 3.27 12.11
C GLU A 208 -13.47 3.66 12.41
N MET A 209 -12.72 4.17 11.43
CA MET A 209 -11.33 4.62 11.64
C MET A 209 -11.18 5.88 12.51
N GLY A 210 -12.28 6.48 12.97
CA GLY A 210 -12.27 7.48 14.04
C GLY A 210 -11.71 6.96 15.37
N GLU A 211 -11.75 5.64 15.62
CA GLU A 211 -11.20 5.01 16.83
C GLU A 211 -9.82 4.36 16.64
N ALA A 212 -9.35 4.21 15.39
CA ALA A 212 -8.04 3.61 15.08
C ALA A 212 -6.84 4.50 15.50
N GLY A 213 -7.08 5.74 15.91
CA GLY A 213 -6.07 6.61 16.55
C GLY A 213 -5.55 6.07 17.88
N HIS A 214 -6.16 5.02 18.46
CA HIS A 214 -5.70 4.36 19.68
C HIS A 214 -4.76 3.16 19.46
N PHE A 215 -4.57 2.68 18.22
CA PHE A 215 -3.75 1.49 17.95
C PHE A 215 -2.32 1.79 17.46
N ILE A 216 -1.92 3.06 17.34
CA ILE A 216 -0.54 3.49 17.01
C ILE A 216 0.19 4.09 18.22
N GLN A 217 -0.41 4.00 19.42
CA GLN A 217 0.30 4.16 20.68
C GLN A 217 0.17 2.89 21.51
N LYS A 218 0.94 1.86 21.17
CA LYS A 218 1.50 0.90 22.14
C LYS A 218 2.66 0.11 21.57
#